data_AF-A0A3C1S2B4-F1
#
_entry.id   AF-A0A3C1S2B4-F1
#
_cell.length_a   1.000
_cell.length_b   1.000
_cell.length_c   1.000
_cell.angle_alpha   90.00
_cell.angle_beta   90.00
_cell.angle_gamma   90.00
#
_symmetry.space_group_name_H-M   'P 1'
#
loop_
_entity.id
_entity.type
_entity.pdbx_description
1 polymer ?
#
loop_
_entity_poly.entity_id
_entity_poly.type
_entity_poly.pdbx_seq_one_letter_code
_entity_poly.pdbx_strand_id
1 'polypeptide(L)' 'MTYQETLDWMFAQLPMYQKQGKTAFKKDLTNTIVLAKHLGNPERKFKSIHVGGTNGKGSTCAFLESIFLNLRSEER' A
#
# COMPACT_ATOMS: atom_id res chain seq x y z
N MET A 1 -12.59 7.26 17.33
CA MET A 1 -13.15 6.49 16.21
C MET A 1 -12.94 5.02 16.49
N THR A 2 -13.98 4.21 16.34
CA THR A 2 -13.90 2.75 16.29
C THR A 2 -13.37 2.30 14.91
N TYR A 3 -13.05 1.01 14.77
CA TYR A 3 -12.65 0.44 13.47
C TYR A 3 -13.68 0.72 12.37
N GLN A 4 -14.97 0.49 12.67
CA GLN A 4 -16.05 0.69 11.71
C GLN A 4 -16.19 2.17 11.34
N GLU A 5 -16.19 3.06 12.32
CA GLU A 5 -16.25 4.51 12.08
C GLU A 5 -15.07 5.01 11.23
N THR A 6 -13.89 4.43 11.42
CA THR A 6 -12.70 4.79 10.64
C THR A 6 -12.82 4.34 9.18
N LEU A 7 -13.33 3.12 8.95
CA LEU A 7 -13.59 2.63 7.59
C LEU A 7 -14.62 3.50 6.88
N ASP A 8 -15.75 3.78 7.54
CA ASP A 8 -16.84 4.56 6.97
C ASP A 8 -16.37 5.97 6.60
N TRP A 9 -15.62 6.61 7.50
CA TRP A 9 -15.00 7.91 7.22
C TRP A 9 -14.03 7.83 6.03
N MET A 10 -13.13 6.85 6.00
CA MET A 10 -12.12 6.70 4.94
C MET A 10 -12.75 6.49 3.56
N PHE A 11 -13.76 5.61 3.45
CA PHE A 11 -14.43 5.33 2.17
C PHE A 11 -15.30 6.48 1.69
N ALA A 12 -15.75 7.37 2.59
CA ALA A 12 -16.44 8.60 2.20
C ALA A 12 -15.51 9.64 1.56
N GLN A 13 -14.21 9.66 1.92
CA GLN A 13 -13.24 10.65 1.42
C GLN A 13 -12.69 10.33 0.02
N LEU A 14 -12.68 9.05 -0.39
CA LEU A 14 -12.00 8.63 -1.61
C LEU A 14 -12.95 8.65 -2.82
N PRO A 15 -12.66 9.43 -3.88
CA PRO A 15 -13.34 9.25 -5.16
C PRO A 15 -12.94 7.89 -5.72
N MET A 16 -13.75 6.87 -5.45
CA MET A 16 -13.50 5.53 -5.94
C MET A 16 -13.45 5.56 -7.47
N TYR A 17 -12.30 5.18 -8.04
CA TYR A 17 -12.11 5.03 -9.48
C TYR A 17 -13.19 4.14 -10.12
N GLN A 18 -13.66 3.12 -9.37
CA GLN A 18 -14.78 2.25 -9.77
C GLN A 18 -16.11 3.00 -9.96
N LYS A 19 -16.35 4.10 -9.22
CA LYS A 19 -17.60 4.88 -9.28
C LYS A 19 -17.50 6.09 -10.22
N GLN A 20 -16.33 6.70 -10.36
CA GLN A 20 -16.13 7.98 -11.10
C GLN A 20 -15.29 7.84 -12.38
N GLY A 21 -14.86 6.63 -12.73
CA GLY A 21 -14.15 6.33 -13.98
C GLY A 21 -12.81 7.07 -14.15
N LYS A 22 -12.39 7.25 -15.41
CA LYS A 22 -11.10 7.85 -15.79
C LYS A 22 -10.85 9.25 -15.19
N THR A 23 -11.92 9.99 -14.88
CA THR A 23 -11.88 11.33 -14.27
C THR A 23 -11.34 11.36 -12.84
N ALA A 24 -11.46 10.26 -12.08
CA ALA A 24 -10.87 10.15 -10.74
C ALA A 24 -9.39 9.76 -10.74
N PHE A 25 -8.83 9.41 -11.91
CA PHE A 25 -7.44 8.99 -12.03
C PHE A 25 -6.51 10.17 -12.23
N LYS A 26 -5.90 10.64 -11.14
CA LYS A 26 -4.69 11.46 -11.24
C LYS A 26 -3.50 10.53 -11.41
N LYS A 27 -2.81 10.63 -12.55
CA LYS A 27 -1.54 9.94 -12.84
C LYS A 27 -0.36 10.43 -11.98
N ASP A 28 -0.60 11.44 -11.16
CA ASP A 28 0.41 12.15 -10.41
C ASP A 28 0.53 11.61 -8.98
N LEU A 29 1.75 11.60 -8.44
CA LEU A 29 2.08 11.12 -7.11
C LEU A 29 2.26 12.25 -6.09
N THR A 30 2.10 13.52 -6.49
CA THR A 30 2.37 14.69 -5.63
C THR A 30 1.71 14.57 -4.26
N ASN A 31 0.42 14.22 -4.18
CA ASN A 31 -0.28 14.12 -2.89
C ASN A 31 0.35 13.06 -1.98
N THR A 32 0.68 11.88 -2.53
CA THR A 32 1.31 10.80 -1.77
C THR A 32 2.71 11.20 -1.31
N ILE A 33 3.49 11.88 -2.14
CA ILE A 33 4.84 12.37 -1.80
C ILE A 33 4.77 13.44 -0.70
N VAL A 34 3.83 14.37 -0.78
CA VAL A 34 3.63 15.41 0.25
C VAL A 34 3.23 14.78 1.58
N LEU A 35 2.31 13.81 1.56
CA LEU A 35 1.91 13.06 2.76
C LEU A 35 3.08 12.28 3.36
N ALA A 36 3.84 11.55 2.55
CA ALA A 36 5.01 10.80 3.01
C ALA A 36 6.05 11.74 3.65
N LYS A 37 6.32 12.90 3.03
CA LYS A 37 7.21 13.93 3.57
C LYS A 37 6.72 14.44 4.93
N HIS A 38 5.41 14.70 5.07
CA HIS A 38 4.82 15.13 6.34
C HIS A 38 4.97 14.07 7.45
N LEU A 39 4.94 12.79 7.10
CA LEU A 39 5.16 11.66 8.02
C LEU A 39 6.64 11.31 8.23
N GLY A 40 7.57 12.11 7.68
CA GLY A 40 9.01 11.89 7.83
C GLY A 40 9.55 10.76 6.96
N ASN A 41 9.01 10.59 5.75
CA ASN A 41 9.42 9.61 4.72
C ASN A 41 9.55 8.17 5.26
N PRO A 42 8.49 7.60 5.86
CA PRO A 42 8.55 6.28 6.49
C PRO A 42 8.89 5.15 5.51
N GLU A 43 8.59 5.31 4.22
CA GLU A 43 8.93 4.37 3.16
C GLU A 43 10.44 4.14 3.00
N ARG A 44 11.28 5.04 3.53
CA ARG A 44 12.75 4.92 3.51
C ARG A 44 13.32 4.18 4.72
N LYS A 45 12.50 3.82 5.70
CA LYS A 45 12.95 3.27 6.99
C LYS A 45 13.05 1.74 7.01
N PHE A 46 12.67 1.06 5.93
CA PHE A 46 12.69 -0.39 5.84
C PHE A 46 13.10 -0.85 4.44
N LYS A 47 13.68 -2.05 4.34
CA LYS A 47 13.98 -2.69 3.06
C LYS A 47 12.66 -3.07 2.37
N SER A 48 12.49 -2.68 1.11
CA SER A 48 11.26 -2.91 0.36
C SER A 48 11.54 -3.64 -0.96
N ILE A 49 10.60 -4.48 -1.39
CA ILE A 49 10.57 -5.10 -2.72
C ILE A 49 9.33 -4.59 -3.45
N HIS A 50 9.49 -4.07 -4.68
CA HIS A 50 8.40 -3.59 -5.50
C HIS A 50 7.98 -4.67 -6.52
N VAL A 51 6.73 -5.14 -6.46
CA VAL A 51 6.20 -6.20 -7.32
C VAL A 51 5.10 -5.66 -8.23
N GLY A 52 5.41 -5.52 -9.52
CA GLY A 52 4.48 -5.14 -10.59
C GLY A 52 3.99 -6.34 -11.40
N GLY A 53 3.00 -6.13 -12.27
CA GLY A 53 2.51 -7.13 -13.24
C GLY A 53 0.99 -7.21 -13.34
N THR A 54 0.46 -7.78 -14.42
CA THR A 54 -1.00 -7.96 -14.59
C THR A 54 -1.53 -9.04 -13.65
N ASN A 55 -0.84 -10.19 -13.60
CA ASN A 55 -1.19 -11.36 -12.81
C ASN A 55 -0.08 -11.71 -11.81
N GLY A 56 -0.37 -12.56 -10.82
CA GLY A 56 0.64 -13.17 -9.97
C GLY A 56 1.29 -12.29 -8.89
N LYS A 57 1.03 -10.98 -8.85
CA LYS A 57 1.57 -10.06 -7.81
C LYS A 57 1.31 -10.57 -6.39
N GLY A 58 0.06 -10.93 -6.09
CA GLY A 58 -0.35 -11.43 -4.78
C GLY A 58 0.36 -12.72 -4.40
N SER A 59 0.32 -13.73 -5.28
CA SER A 59 0.98 -15.02 -5.06
C SER A 59 2.50 -14.90 -4.93
N THR A 60 3.12 -14.02 -5.72
CA THR A 60 4.57 -13.74 -5.63
C THR A 60 4.91 -13.09 -4.29
N CYS A 61 4.13 -12.10 -3.84
CA CYS A 61 4.32 -11.50 -2.52
C CYS A 61 4.16 -12.52 -1.39
N ALA A 62 3.16 -13.41 -1.45
CA ALA A 62 2.96 -14.46 -0.45
C ALA A 62 4.13 -15.46 -0.42
N PHE A 63 4.67 -15.83 -1.59
CA PHE A 63 5.82 -16.71 -1.68
C PHE A 63 7.10 -16.06 -1.12
N LEU A 64 7.34 -14.79 -1.43
CA LEU A 64 8.48 -14.05 -0.85
C LEU A 64 8.34 -13.90 0.66
N GLU A 65 7.14 -13.60 1.14
CA GLU A 65 6.86 -13.45 2.57
C GLU A 65 7.18 -14.73 3.35
N SER A 66 6.73 -15.90 2.87
CA SER A 66 7.01 -17.17 3.55
C SER A 66 8.51 -17.48 3.63
N ILE A 67 9.27 -17.21 2.56
CA ILE A 67 10.72 -17.37 2.55
C ILE A 67 11.37 -16.45 3.59
N PHE A 68 11.05 -15.16 3.60
CA PHE A 68 11.68 -14.22 4.52
C PHE A 68 11.26 -14.43 5.98
N LEU A 69 10.04 -14.88 6.24
CA LEU A 69 9.60 -15.23 7.58
C LEU A 69 10.35 -16.46 8.11
N ASN A 70 10.51 -17.50 7.29
CA ASN A 70 11.26 -18.70 7.67
C ASN A 70 12.74 -18.37 7.94
N LEU A 71 13.40 -17.62 7.05
CA LEU A 71 14.81 -17.22 7.24
C LEU A 71 15.01 -16.43 8.55
N ARG A 72 14.06 -15.56 8.93
CA ARG A 72 14.14 -14.81 10.20
C ARG A 72 13.89 -15.65 11.44
N SER A 73 13.23 -16.81 11.29
CA SER A 73 13.02 -17.75 12.40
C SER A 73 14.26 -18.59 12.68
N GLU A 74 15.10 -18.83 11.68
CA GLU A 74 16.36 -19.60 11.83
C GLU A 74 17.51 -18.77 12.41
N GLU A 75 17.44 -17.44 12.34
CA GLU A 75 18.40 -16.51 12.96
C GLU A 75 18.13 -16.20 14.44
N ARG A 76 17.08 -16.77 15.03
CA ARG A 76 16.68 -16.60 16.45
C ARG A 76 16.92 -17.86 17.25
#